data_AF-A0A496SYH9-F1
#
_entry.id   AF-A0A496SYH9-F1
#
_cell.length_a   1.000
_cell.length_b   1.000
_cell.length_c   1.000
_cell.angle_alpha   90.00
_cell.angle_beta   90.00
_cell.angle_gamma   90.00
#
_symmetry.space_group_name_H-M   'P 1'
#
loop_
_entity.id
_entity.type
_entity.pdbx_description
1 polymer ?
#
loop_
_entity_poly.entity_id
_entity_poly.type
_entity_poly.pdbx_seq_one_letter_code
_entity_poly.pdbx_strand_id
1 'polypeptide(L)'
;MSQSVLPKPENRRFNELTVQFDPRIELVSIILCLTDYHEKTVGGISHYDDLYYQRAMQHFGKYRDHEAVVHAQKMVNDWVPDGNWAMWALKLDKNLNLTEPGWLIDPKDENTSKSFLNAAKDFAETTHFNVFYEQSRTWYNSILEEYALINPGIEVIREIENFYRMGSHPFRIILAALLSVGAHKGILQKEDNQLIVNAVISRERPLKSEEGRAIAHLWTKNVELYFAKMRKITKGRRLSFDFSSLGFRFLLFHEFSHSFVNPALEKFSDRVSSLEPLFTSREEILRKYTTASIEAMIIEMVIRSFEVFELLKQGEEEQAANKLKDNINQGYFLSVETLALLKEYARMKEQYK
;
A
#
# COMPACT_ATOMS: atom_id res chain seq x y z
N MET A 1 -13.64 -5.99 -32.29
CA MET A 1 -13.26 -5.98 -30.86
C MET A 1 -12.67 -4.61 -30.59
N SER A 2 -13.25 -3.78 -29.73
CA SER A 2 -12.64 -2.48 -29.43
C SER A 2 -11.30 -2.71 -28.73
N GLN A 3 -10.27 -1.93 -29.08
CA GLN A 3 -9.01 -1.93 -28.32
C GLN A 3 -9.30 -1.47 -26.89
N SER A 4 -8.59 -2.03 -25.91
CA SER A 4 -8.70 -1.58 -24.52
C SER A 4 -8.09 -0.20 -24.35
N VAL A 5 -8.63 0.60 -23.44
CA VAL A 5 -8.08 1.93 -23.10
C VAL A 5 -6.68 1.80 -22.52
N LEU A 6 -6.48 0.83 -21.62
CA LEU A 6 -5.19 0.58 -20.98
C LEU A 6 -4.40 -0.54 -21.68
N PRO A 7 -3.05 -0.45 -21.70
CA PRO A 7 -2.18 -1.54 -22.13
C PRO A 7 -2.25 -2.72 -21.15
N LYS A 8 -1.57 -3.83 -21.48
CA LYS A 8 -1.44 -4.97 -20.55
C LYS A 8 -0.36 -4.68 -19.48
N PRO A 9 -0.54 -5.16 -18.24
CA PRO A 9 0.49 -5.09 -17.20
C PRO A 9 1.82 -5.71 -17.64
N GLU A 10 2.93 -5.06 -17.34
CA GLU A 10 4.27 -5.65 -17.40
C GLU A 10 4.51 -6.45 -16.12
N ASN A 11 4.79 -7.75 -16.23
CA ASN A 11 4.81 -8.63 -15.07
C ASN A 11 5.78 -9.81 -15.22
N ARG A 12 6.17 -10.38 -14.07
CA ARG A 12 6.81 -11.69 -13.97
C ARG A 12 6.11 -12.56 -12.93
N ARG A 13 6.03 -13.85 -13.24
CA ARG A 13 5.38 -14.85 -12.38
C ARG A 13 6.41 -15.79 -11.76
N PHE A 14 6.27 -16.02 -10.47
CA PHE A 14 7.05 -16.91 -9.62
C PHE A 14 6.08 -17.82 -8.86
N ASN A 15 5.72 -18.97 -9.46
CA ASN A 15 4.72 -19.89 -8.91
C ASN A 15 3.35 -19.21 -8.65
N GLU A 16 2.95 -19.12 -7.38
CA GLU A 16 1.75 -18.43 -6.87
C GLU A 16 1.87 -16.90 -6.85
N LEU A 17 3.08 -16.35 -6.94
CA LEU A 17 3.33 -14.92 -6.88
C LEU A 17 3.47 -14.31 -8.28
N THR A 18 2.79 -13.20 -8.54
CA THR A 18 3.04 -12.33 -9.69
C THR A 18 3.56 -10.98 -9.21
N VAL A 19 4.64 -10.47 -9.81
CA VAL A 19 5.13 -9.11 -9.55
C VAL A 19 4.95 -8.29 -10.82
N GLN A 20 4.33 -7.11 -10.71
CA GLN A 20 3.92 -6.35 -11.88
C GLN A 20 3.94 -4.84 -11.68
N PHE A 21 4.00 -4.12 -12.80
CA PHE A 21 3.54 -2.74 -12.92
C PHE A 21 2.13 -2.76 -13.50
N ASP A 22 1.16 -2.18 -12.77
CA ASP A 22 -0.23 -2.16 -13.22
C ASP A 22 -0.56 -0.82 -13.93
N PRO A 23 -1.05 -0.82 -15.18
CA PRO A 23 -1.32 0.40 -15.93
C PRO A 23 -2.46 1.23 -15.34
N ARG A 24 -3.36 0.64 -14.54
CA ARG A 24 -4.41 1.38 -13.82
C ARG A 24 -3.77 2.25 -12.74
N ILE A 25 -2.86 1.66 -11.96
CA ILE A 25 -2.11 2.34 -10.91
C ILE A 25 -1.21 3.41 -11.53
N GLU A 26 -0.50 3.08 -12.60
CA GLU A 26 0.42 4.00 -13.26
C GLU A 26 -0.30 5.25 -13.79
N LEU A 27 -1.42 5.09 -14.49
CA LEU A 27 -2.21 6.22 -15.00
C LEU A 27 -2.70 7.13 -13.88
N VAL A 28 -3.31 6.55 -12.83
CA VAL A 28 -3.79 7.33 -11.68
C VAL A 28 -2.64 8.05 -10.99
N SER A 29 -1.49 7.41 -10.83
CA SER A 29 -0.30 8.01 -10.22
C SER A 29 0.22 9.21 -11.02
N ILE A 30 0.25 9.10 -12.36
CA ILE A 30 0.65 10.20 -13.24
C ILE A 30 -0.30 11.38 -13.11
N ILE A 31 -1.61 11.14 -13.09
CA ILE A 31 -2.59 12.21 -12.90
C ILE A 31 -2.39 12.89 -11.55
N LEU A 32 -2.16 12.12 -10.48
CA LEU A 32 -1.86 12.67 -9.15
C LEU A 32 -0.56 13.48 -9.13
N CYS A 33 0.48 13.09 -9.87
CA CYS A 33 1.71 13.88 -10.02
C CYS A 33 1.49 15.26 -10.67
N LEU A 34 0.37 15.44 -11.38
CA LEU A 34 -0.01 16.73 -11.97
C LEU A 34 -0.83 17.61 -11.02
N THR A 35 -1.24 17.08 -9.87
CA THR A 35 -1.94 17.78 -8.78
C THR A 35 -0.98 18.14 -7.64
N ASP A 36 -1.49 18.83 -6.63
CA ASP A 36 -0.78 19.15 -5.38
C ASP A 36 -0.74 17.96 -4.39
N TYR A 37 -1.17 16.75 -4.80
CA TYR A 37 -1.23 15.56 -3.92
C TYR A 37 0.09 15.30 -3.19
N HIS A 38 1.23 15.34 -3.89
CA HIS A 38 2.52 15.08 -3.26
C HIS A 38 2.98 16.19 -2.30
N GLU A 39 2.38 17.38 -2.35
CA GLU A 39 2.65 18.45 -1.38
C GLU A 39 1.85 18.27 -0.08
N LYS A 40 0.70 17.60 -0.17
CA LYS A 40 -0.24 17.42 0.94
C LYS A 40 -0.07 16.11 1.71
N THR A 41 0.66 15.14 1.16
CA THR A 41 0.83 13.80 1.75
C THR A 41 2.14 13.68 2.53
N VAL A 42 2.11 12.99 3.66
CA VAL A 42 3.24 12.95 4.61
C VAL A 42 4.44 12.18 4.03
N GLY A 43 4.16 11.23 3.12
CA GLY A 43 5.11 10.49 2.29
C GLY A 43 5.42 11.11 0.92
N GLY A 44 5.00 12.36 0.68
CA GLY A 44 5.27 13.17 -0.52
C GLY A 44 6.77 13.43 -0.68
N ILE A 45 7.49 12.43 -1.19
CA ILE A 45 8.88 12.61 -1.55
C ILE A 45 8.90 13.47 -2.81
N SER A 46 9.68 14.54 -2.72
CA SER A 46 10.06 15.39 -3.85
C SER A 46 10.63 14.50 -4.95
N HIS A 47 9.79 14.15 -5.93
CA HIS A 47 10.13 13.26 -7.05
C HIS A 47 11.09 13.91 -8.06
N TYR A 48 11.47 15.17 -7.83
CA TYR A 48 12.22 15.98 -8.78
C TYR A 48 13.58 15.37 -9.21
N ASP A 49 14.24 14.57 -8.37
CA ASP A 49 15.53 13.93 -8.68
C ASP A 49 15.40 12.52 -9.30
N ASP A 50 14.17 12.03 -9.51
CA ASP A 50 13.89 10.70 -10.02
C ASP A 50 13.75 10.72 -11.54
N LEU A 51 14.62 10.00 -12.26
CA LEU A 51 14.63 9.96 -13.73
C LEU A 51 13.31 9.47 -14.31
N TYR A 52 12.64 8.53 -13.64
CA TYR A 52 11.35 8.02 -14.12
C TYR A 52 10.25 9.09 -13.97
N TYR A 53 10.22 9.79 -12.83
CA TYR A 53 9.32 10.92 -12.64
C TYR A 53 9.61 12.05 -13.61
N GLN A 54 10.88 12.41 -13.82
CA GLN A 54 11.26 13.45 -14.79
C GLN A 54 10.77 13.10 -16.20
N ARG A 55 10.92 11.83 -16.62
CA ARG A 55 10.40 11.35 -17.90
C ARG A 55 8.87 11.45 -17.97
N ALA A 56 8.17 11.05 -16.90
CA ALA A 56 6.72 11.20 -16.82
C ALA A 56 6.32 12.68 -16.93
N MET A 57 6.95 13.58 -16.17
CA MET A 57 6.64 15.02 -16.21
C MET A 57 7.01 15.68 -17.54
N GLN A 58 8.07 15.21 -18.21
CA GLN A 58 8.41 15.66 -19.57
C GLN A 58 7.29 15.33 -20.57
N HIS A 59 6.65 14.17 -20.42
CA HIS A 59 5.57 13.72 -21.31
C HIS A 59 4.22 14.33 -20.94
N PHE A 60 3.85 14.30 -19.67
CA PHE A 60 2.51 14.64 -19.19
C PHE A 60 2.39 16.06 -18.60
N GLY A 61 3.50 16.72 -18.25
CA GLY A 61 3.50 17.97 -17.48
C GLY A 61 2.77 19.15 -18.13
N LYS A 62 2.61 19.15 -19.45
CA LYS A 62 1.85 20.17 -20.19
C LYS A 62 0.32 20.02 -20.08
N TYR A 63 -0.17 18.93 -19.50
CA TYR A 63 -1.59 18.62 -19.36
C TYR A 63 -2.13 18.89 -17.95
N ARG A 64 -1.52 19.80 -17.18
CA ARG A 64 -1.97 20.16 -15.82
C ARG A 64 -3.38 20.75 -15.79
N ASP A 65 -3.80 21.41 -16.88
CA ASP A 65 -5.13 21.98 -17.01
C ASP A 65 -6.17 20.99 -17.60
N HIS A 66 -5.79 19.73 -17.81
CA HIS A 66 -6.70 18.72 -18.35
C HIS A 66 -7.81 18.38 -17.33
N GLU A 67 -9.04 18.16 -17.80
CA GLU A 67 -10.22 17.88 -16.95
C GLU A 67 -9.99 16.78 -15.91
N ALA A 68 -9.29 15.69 -16.29
CA ALA A 68 -8.87 14.63 -15.37
C ALA A 68 -8.06 15.14 -14.17
N VAL A 69 -7.10 16.04 -14.40
CA VAL A 69 -6.26 16.64 -13.36
C VAL A 69 -7.09 17.58 -12.50
N VAL A 70 -8.00 18.35 -13.09
CA VAL A 70 -8.92 19.24 -12.35
C VAL A 70 -9.82 18.44 -11.41
N HIS A 71 -10.42 17.36 -11.90
CA HIS A 71 -11.23 16.46 -11.06
C HIS A 71 -10.40 15.79 -9.97
N ALA A 72 -9.21 15.27 -10.30
CA ALA A 72 -8.31 14.69 -9.31
C ALA A 72 -7.90 15.73 -8.25
N GLN A 73 -7.60 16.97 -8.63
CA GLN A 73 -7.24 18.04 -7.70
C GLN A 73 -8.40 18.37 -6.74
N LYS A 74 -9.65 18.36 -7.24
CA LYS A 74 -10.83 18.51 -6.39
C LYS A 74 -10.92 17.36 -5.37
N MET A 75 -10.77 16.12 -5.83
CA MET A 75 -10.75 14.94 -4.94
C MET A 75 -9.61 15.01 -3.93
N VAL A 76 -8.42 15.47 -4.31
CA VAL A 76 -7.26 15.70 -3.42
C VAL A 76 -7.51 16.83 -2.42
N ASN A 77 -8.40 17.78 -2.70
CA ASN A 77 -8.76 18.83 -1.74
C ASN A 77 -9.83 18.34 -0.75
N ASP A 78 -10.79 17.55 -1.25
CA ASP A 78 -11.97 17.12 -0.50
C ASP A 78 -11.73 15.81 0.28
N TRP A 79 -10.79 14.97 -0.19
CA TRP A 79 -10.57 13.60 0.26
C TRP A 79 -9.06 13.24 0.26
N VAL A 80 -8.39 13.32 1.41
CA VAL A 80 -7.04 12.74 1.56
C VAL A 80 -6.94 11.91 2.83
N PRO A 81 -7.12 10.59 2.69
CA PRO A 81 -6.21 9.67 3.36
C PRO A 81 -5.25 9.03 2.34
N ASP A 82 -3.96 9.11 2.62
CA ASP A 82 -2.88 8.39 1.92
C ASP A 82 -3.25 6.90 1.76
N GLY A 83 -3.01 6.31 0.58
CA GLY A 83 -3.23 4.87 0.34
C GLY A 83 -4.47 4.50 -0.48
N ASN A 84 -5.53 5.32 -0.46
CA ASN A 84 -6.83 4.93 -1.05
C ASN A 84 -6.85 4.96 -2.59
N TRP A 85 -6.03 5.79 -3.22
CA TRP A 85 -5.96 5.91 -4.69
C TRP A 85 -5.51 4.61 -5.37
N ALA A 86 -4.54 3.93 -4.78
CA ALA A 86 -4.07 2.64 -5.27
C ALA A 86 -5.18 1.59 -5.20
N MET A 87 -5.83 1.47 -4.04
CA MET A 87 -6.94 0.53 -3.86
C MET A 87 -8.08 0.81 -4.83
N TRP A 88 -8.42 2.09 -5.02
CA TRP A 88 -9.47 2.51 -5.94
C TRP A 88 -9.13 2.17 -7.40
N ALA A 89 -7.88 2.40 -7.84
CA ALA A 89 -7.43 2.04 -9.18
C ALA A 89 -7.49 0.52 -9.44
N LEU A 90 -7.26 -0.32 -8.42
CA LEU A 90 -7.40 -1.78 -8.57
C LEU A 90 -8.84 -2.22 -8.80
N LYS A 91 -9.85 -1.43 -8.42
CA LYS A 91 -11.27 -1.70 -8.71
C LYS A 91 -11.69 -1.32 -10.13
N LEU A 92 -10.75 -0.91 -10.98
CA LEU A 92 -11.02 -0.56 -12.37
C LEU A 92 -10.72 -1.75 -13.31
N ASP A 93 -11.52 -1.90 -14.36
CA ASP A 93 -11.19 -2.78 -15.48
C ASP A 93 -10.17 -2.10 -16.43
N LYS A 94 -9.74 -2.82 -17.46
CA LYS A 94 -8.82 -2.31 -18.49
C LYS A 94 -9.37 -1.15 -19.33
N ASN A 95 -10.65 -0.82 -19.18
CA ASN A 95 -11.35 0.27 -19.85
C ASN A 95 -11.73 1.38 -18.86
N LEU A 96 -11.15 1.39 -17.65
CA LEU A 96 -11.42 2.36 -16.58
C LEU A 96 -12.90 2.38 -16.13
N ASN A 97 -13.57 1.24 -16.14
CA ASN A 97 -14.88 1.06 -15.52
C ASN A 97 -14.73 0.39 -14.16
N LEU A 98 -15.56 0.76 -13.18
CA LEU A 98 -15.60 0.08 -11.88
C LEU A 98 -16.08 -1.37 -12.04
N THR A 99 -15.37 -2.31 -11.42
CA THR A 99 -15.72 -3.74 -11.45
C THR A 99 -16.68 -4.14 -10.33
N GLU A 100 -16.83 -3.31 -9.31
CA GLU A 100 -17.76 -3.51 -8.20
C GLU A 100 -18.22 -2.16 -7.61
N PRO A 101 -19.46 -2.06 -7.12
CA PRO A 101 -19.90 -0.92 -6.30
C PRO A 101 -19.25 -1.00 -4.92
N GLY A 102 -18.70 0.08 -4.37
CA GLY A 102 -18.03 -0.01 -3.07
C GLY A 102 -17.55 1.29 -2.42
N TRP A 103 -17.35 1.21 -1.11
CA TRP A 103 -17.05 2.24 -0.10
C TRP A 103 -15.81 3.12 -0.33
N LEU A 104 -15.02 2.86 -1.38
CA LEU A 104 -13.87 3.68 -1.80
C LEU A 104 -14.26 4.77 -2.82
N ILE A 105 -15.49 4.73 -3.33
CA ILE A 105 -16.14 5.92 -3.90
C ILE A 105 -16.28 6.91 -2.74
N ASP A 106 -15.92 8.18 -2.93
CA ASP A 106 -16.22 9.22 -1.95
C ASP A 106 -17.66 9.00 -1.48
N PRO A 107 -17.91 8.68 -0.18
CA PRO A 107 -19.24 8.39 0.33
C PRO A 107 -20.25 9.51 0.07
N LYS A 108 -19.78 10.68 -0.37
CA LYS A 108 -20.58 11.87 -0.65
C LYS A 108 -20.99 12.05 -2.12
N ASP A 109 -20.30 11.47 -3.12
CA ASP A 109 -20.65 11.74 -4.53
C ASP A 109 -20.13 10.74 -5.59
N GLU A 110 -20.97 9.78 -5.96
CA GLU A 110 -20.75 8.87 -7.10
C GLU A 110 -20.52 9.62 -8.44
N ASN A 111 -21.08 10.81 -8.60
CA ASN A 111 -20.93 11.59 -9.83
C ASN A 111 -19.50 12.12 -9.97
N THR A 112 -18.87 12.56 -8.88
CA THR A 112 -17.47 13.03 -8.91
C THR A 112 -16.53 11.91 -9.37
N SER A 113 -16.70 10.66 -8.89
CA SER A 113 -15.91 9.52 -9.36
C SER A 113 -16.16 9.19 -10.84
N LYS A 114 -17.42 9.23 -11.30
CA LYS A 114 -17.76 8.99 -12.73
C LYS A 114 -17.17 10.06 -13.64
N SER A 115 -17.27 11.33 -13.27
CA SER A 115 -16.70 12.45 -14.03
C SER A 115 -15.18 12.33 -14.13
N PHE A 116 -14.51 12.01 -13.02
CA PHE A 116 -13.08 11.74 -13.02
C PHE A 116 -12.71 10.57 -13.95
N LEU A 117 -13.41 9.43 -13.86
CA LEU A 117 -13.11 8.26 -14.71
C LEU A 117 -13.31 8.54 -16.20
N ASN A 118 -14.36 9.27 -16.58
CA ASN A 118 -14.56 9.68 -17.97
C ASN A 118 -13.44 10.60 -18.46
N ALA A 119 -13.07 11.59 -17.63
CA ALA A 119 -11.97 12.47 -17.96
C ALA A 119 -10.62 11.74 -17.99
N ALA A 120 -10.41 10.71 -17.16
CA ALA A 120 -9.20 9.90 -17.14
C ALA A 120 -9.06 9.03 -18.41
N LYS A 121 -10.18 8.56 -18.99
CA LYS A 121 -10.18 7.89 -20.31
C LYS A 121 -9.70 8.84 -21.41
N ASP A 122 -10.29 10.03 -21.46
CA ASP A 122 -9.90 11.09 -22.39
C ASP A 122 -8.43 11.52 -22.19
N PHE A 123 -7.97 11.62 -20.93
CA PHE A 123 -6.58 11.88 -20.61
C PHE A 123 -5.66 10.79 -21.16
N ALA A 124 -6.00 9.51 -20.96
CA ALA A 124 -5.18 8.41 -21.45
C ALA A 124 -5.02 8.44 -22.99
N GLU A 125 -6.09 8.80 -23.70
CA GLU A 125 -6.09 8.94 -25.17
C GLU A 125 -5.31 10.18 -25.64
N THR A 126 -5.67 11.36 -25.12
CA THR A 126 -5.08 12.67 -25.47
C THR A 126 -3.58 12.73 -25.15
N THR A 127 -3.16 12.11 -24.07
CA THR A 127 -1.76 12.08 -23.66
C THR A 127 -0.97 10.91 -24.26
N HIS A 128 -1.61 10.03 -25.04
CA HIS A 128 -1.00 8.81 -25.57
C HIS A 128 -0.33 7.98 -24.46
N PHE A 129 -1.05 7.76 -23.36
CA PHE A 129 -0.56 7.03 -22.18
C PHE A 129 -0.03 5.63 -22.53
N ASN A 130 -0.71 4.93 -23.45
CA ASN A 130 -0.27 3.63 -23.94
C ASN A 130 1.15 3.69 -24.53
N VAL A 131 1.48 4.71 -25.33
CA VAL A 131 2.81 4.88 -25.93
C VAL A 131 3.86 5.09 -24.85
N PHE A 132 3.57 5.95 -23.86
CA PHE A 132 4.47 6.18 -22.73
C PHE A 132 4.72 4.90 -21.92
N TYR A 133 3.67 4.13 -21.65
CA TYR A 133 3.77 2.88 -20.88
C TYR A 133 4.60 1.84 -21.64
N GLU A 134 4.39 1.69 -22.96
CA GLU A 134 5.19 0.79 -23.81
C GLU A 134 6.67 1.19 -23.85
N GLN A 135 6.97 2.50 -23.98
CA GLN A 135 8.33 3.02 -23.90
C GLN A 135 8.97 2.83 -22.52
N SER A 136 8.16 2.62 -21.47
CA SER A 136 8.61 2.38 -20.11
C SER A 136 8.91 0.90 -19.81
N ARG A 137 8.48 -0.04 -20.67
CA ARG A 137 8.63 -1.49 -20.43
C ARG A 137 10.07 -1.95 -20.22
N THR A 138 11.04 -1.37 -20.92
CA THR A 138 12.46 -1.73 -20.71
C THR A 138 12.89 -1.43 -19.27
N TRP A 139 12.45 -0.31 -18.71
CA TRP A 139 12.74 0.05 -17.32
C TRP A 139 11.93 -0.81 -16.33
N TYR A 140 10.65 -1.06 -16.59
CA TYR A 140 9.87 -1.99 -15.77
C TYR A 140 10.52 -3.38 -15.71
N ASN A 141 10.98 -3.89 -16.85
CA ASN A 141 11.63 -5.19 -16.93
C ASN A 141 12.94 -5.24 -16.15
N SER A 142 13.76 -4.17 -16.15
CA SER A 142 14.98 -4.16 -15.33
C SER A 142 14.66 -4.24 -13.84
N ILE A 143 13.61 -3.54 -13.38
CA ILE A 143 13.16 -3.63 -11.98
C ILE A 143 12.61 -5.03 -11.65
N LEU A 144 11.85 -5.65 -12.56
CA LEU A 144 11.34 -7.01 -12.37
C LEU A 144 12.48 -8.05 -12.35
N GLU A 145 13.56 -7.82 -13.08
CA GLU A 145 14.77 -8.64 -13.04
C GLU A 145 15.52 -8.46 -11.71
N GLU A 146 15.65 -7.24 -11.20
CA GLU A 146 16.19 -6.98 -9.87
C GLU A 146 15.37 -7.70 -8.78
N TYR A 147 14.03 -7.62 -8.86
CA TYR A 147 13.16 -8.37 -7.96
C TYR A 147 13.40 -9.87 -8.06
N ALA A 148 13.50 -10.42 -9.27
CA ALA A 148 13.68 -11.84 -9.51
C ALA A 148 14.97 -12.41 -8.87
N LEU A 149 16.02 -11.61 -8.74
CA LEU A 149 17.28 -12.02 -8.13
C LEU A 149 17.18 -12.26 -6.62
N ILE A 150 16.26 -11.58 -5.94
CA ILE A 150 16.11 -11.63 -4.48
C ILE A 150 14.84 -12.39 -4.09
N ASN A 151 13.73 -12.05 -4.75
CA ASN A 151 12.38 -12.61 -4.60
C ASN A 151 11.97 -12.91 -3.15
N PRO A 152 11.96 -11.89 -2.27
CA PRO A 152 11.66 -12.07 -0.85
C PRO A 152 10.21 -12.51 -0.60
N GLY A 153 9.30 -12.28 -1.57
CA GLY A 153 7.88 -12.52 -1.42
C GLY A 153 7.52 -13.99 -1.19
N ILE A 154 8.26 -14.94 -1.75
CA ILE A 154 7.93 -16.38 -1.61
C ILE A 154 8.03 -16.85 -0.16
N GLU A 155 9.05 -16.40 0.58
CA GLU A 155 9.18 -16.73 1.99
C GLU A 155 8.08 -16.08 2.83
N VAL A 156 7.79 -14.80 2.56
CA VAL A 156 6.71 -14.06 3.23
C VAL A 156 5.36 -14.74 3.01
N ILE A 157 5.07 -15.17 1.79
CA ILE A 157 3.84 -15.90 1.44
C ILE A 157 3.73 -17.17 2.26
N ARG A 158 4.80 -17.98 2.31
CA ARG A 158 4.82 -19.21 3.10
C ARG A 158 4.58 -18.94 4.59
N GLU A 159 5.17 -17.89 5.15
CA GLU A 159 4.97 -17.51 6.56
C GLU A 159 3.51 -17.16 6.84
N ILE A 160 2.91 -16.35 5.99
CA ILE A 160 1.52 -15.91 6.07
C ILE A 160 0.55 -17.09 5.91
N GLU A 161 0.71 -17.90 4.87
CA GLU A 161 -0.15 -19.08 4.63
C GLU A 161 -0.05 -20.07 5.80
N ASN A 162 1.16 -20.33 6.28
CA ASN A 162 1.37 -21.22 7.43
C ASN A 162 0.73 -20.68 8.71
N PHE A 163 0.75 -19.36 8.92
CA PHE A 163 0.19 -18.75 10.13
C PHE A 163 -1.34 -18.66 10.07
N TYR A 164 -1.89 -18.04 9.02
CA TYR A 164 -3.33 -17.79 8.91
C TYR A 164 -4.13 -19.00 8.47
N ARG A 165 -3.49 -20.08 7.99
CA ARG A 165 -4.14 -21.35 7.64
C ARG A 165 -5.21 -21.23 6.56
N MET A 166 -5.18 -20.17 5.77
CA MET A 166 -6.07 -19.97 4.65
C MET A 166 -5.42 -20.53 3.39
N GLY A 167 -6.24 -21.15 2.52
CA GLY A 167 -5.76 -21.94 1.37
C GLY A 167 -4.90 -21.17 0.37
N SER A 168 -4.34 -21.90 -0.59
CA SER A 168 -3.43 -21.33 -1.59
C SER A 168 -4.12 -20.33 -2.51
N HIS A 169 -3.91 -19.03 -2.23
CA HIS A 169 -4.33 -17.94 -3.08
C HIS A 169 -3.16 -17.49 -3.96
N PRO A 170 -3.38 -17.09 -5.22
CA PRO A 170 -2.37 -16.36 -5.95
C PRO A 170 -2.10 -15.01 -5.25
N PHE A 171 -0.83 -14.64 -5.18
CA PHE A 171 -0.36 -13.38 -4.65
C PHE A 171 0.08 -12.46 -5.78
N ARG A 172 -0.08 -11.16 -5.58
CA ARG A 172 0.36 -10.13 -6.52
C ARG A 172 1.04 -8.98 -5.79
N ILE A 173 2.28 -8.70 -6.15
CA ILE A 173 2.97 -7.47 -5.76
C ILE A 173 2.85 -6.50 -6.92
N ILE A 174 2.29 -5.33 -6.66
CA ILE A 174 2.10 -4.28 -7.64
C ILE A 174 3.06 -3.15 -7.30
N LEU A 175 4.05 -2.94 -8.16
CA LEU A 175 5.07 -1.92 -8.01
C LEU A 175 4.52 -0.58 -8.51
N ALA A 176 4.30 0.36 -7.60
CA ALA A 176 3.85 1.71 -7.89
C ALA A 176 5.06 2.65 -8.02
N ALA A 177 5.42 3.01 -9.25
CA ALA A 177 6.61 3.84 -9.48
C ALA A 177 6.42 5.26 -8.92
N LEU A 178 5.23 5.84 -9.06
CA LEU A 178 5.02 7.29 -8.86
C LEU A 178 4.16 7.64 -7.64
N LEU A 179 3.57 6.66 -6.95
CA LEU A 179 2.82 6.93 -5.72
C LEU A 179 3.76 7.37 -4.58
N SER A 180 3.17 8.04 -3.59
CA SER A 180 3.85 8.46 -2.35
C SER A 180 4.55 7.27 -1.69
N VAL A 181 5.65 7.54 -0.99
CA VAL A 181 6.51 6.48 -0.46
C VAL A 181 5.82 5.64 0.62
N GLY A 182 6.03 4.32 0.54
CA GLY A 182 5.46 3.31 1.43
C GLY A 182 4.61 2.28 0.68
N ALA A 183 3.91 1.43 1.44
CA ALA A 183 2.89 0.56 0.88
C ALA A 183 1.49 1.17 0.95
N HIS A 184 0.67 0.73 0.01
CA HIS A 184 -0.73 1.07 -0.08
C HIS A 184 -1.49 -0.23 0.18
N LYS A 185 -2.25 -0.24 1.28
CA LYS A 185 -3.09 -1.33 1.82
C LYS A 185 -3.26 -2.54 0.92
N GLY A 186 -2.84 -3.70 1.41
CA GLY A 186 -3.10 -4.97 0.74
C GLY A 186 -4.59 -5.28 0.67
N ILE A 187 -5.01 -5.91 -0.43
CA ILE A 187 -6.41 -6.15 -0.73
C ILE A 187 -6.64 -7.53 -1.33
N LEU A 188 -7.66 -8.20 -0.81
CA LEU A 188 -8.20 -9.40 -1.41
C LEU A 188 -9.14 -9.01 -2.56
N GLN A 189 -8.79 -9.35 -3.78
CA GLN A 189 -9.55 -9.02 -4.98
C GLN A 189 -10.09 -10.27 -5.66
N LYS A 190 -11.35 -10.24 -6.08
CA LYS A 190 -11.92 -11.30 -6.92
C LYS A 190 -11.70 -10.97 -8.40
N GLU A 191 -10.96 -11.83 -9.11
CA GLU A 191 -10.76 -11.77 -10.56
C GLU A 191 -11.05 -13.16 -11.15
N ASP A 192 -11.88 -13.25 -12.19
CA ASP A 192 -12.21 -14.50 -12.89
C ASP A 192 -12.58 -15.68 -11.96
N ASN A 193 -13.38 -15.41 -10.93
CA ASN A 193 -13.78 -16.36 -9.86
C ASN A 193 -12.65 -16.87 -8.95
N GLN A 194 -11.47 -16.27 -9.00
CA GLN A 194 -10.36 -16.53 -8.10
C GLN A 194 -10.14 -15.32 -7.18
N LEU A 195 -9.84 -15.58 -5.90
CA LEU A 195 -9.40 -14.54 -4.96
C LEU A 195 -7.89 -14.39 -5.06
N ILE A 196 -7.43 -13.16 -5.27
CA ILE A 196 -6.02 -12.77 -5.42
C ILE A 196 -5.65 -11.83 -4.27
N VAL A 197 -4.55 -12.13 -3.59
CA VAL A 197 -3.98 -11.29 -2.53
C VAL A 197 -3.05 -10.25 -3.17
N ASN A 198 -3.42 -8.98 -3.13
CA ASN A 198 -2.62 -7.91 -3.73
C ASN A 198 -1.92 -7.10 -2.65
N ALA A 199 -0.68 -6.68 -2.89
CA ALA A 199 0.02 -5.64 -2.14
C ALA A 199 0.55 -4.61 -3.13
N VAL A 200 0.28 -3.32 -2.89
CA VAL A 200 0.81 -2.23 -3.71
C VAL A 200 1.98 -1.59 -2.99
N ILE A 201 3.16 -1.66 -3.58
CA ILE A 201 4.42 -1.22 -2.96
C ILE A 201 5.01 -0.09 -3.78
N SER A 202 5.35 1.02 -3.13
CA SER A 202 6.00 2.15 -3.80
C SER A 202 7.51 2.14 -3.59
N ARG A 203 8.21 2.93 -4.40
CA ARG A 203 9.65 3.13 -4.23
C ARG A 203 9.93 3.83 -2.91
N GLU A 204 11.06 3.49 -2.31
CA GLU A 204 11.55 4.15 -1.10
C GLU A 204 12.91 4.78 -1.39
N ARG A 205 13.34 5.72 -0.53
CA ARG A 205 14.74 6.17 -0.58
C ARG A 205 15.57 5.20 0.25
N PRO A 206 16.51 4.46 -0.35
CA PRO A 206 17.24 3.41 0.35
C PRO A 206 18.01 3.97 1.54
N LEU A 207 17.91 3.27 2.67
CA LEU A 207 18.67 3.56 3.88
C LEU A 207 19.92 2.70 3.91
N LYS A 208 21.02 3.19 4.51
CA LYS A 208 22.10 2.27 4.88
C LYS A 208 21.56 1.40 6.01
N SER A 209 21.98 0.14 6.09
CA SER A 209 21.50 -0.82 7.10
C SER A 209 21.55 -0.28 8.54
N GLU A 210 22.64 0.40 8.91
CA GLU A 210 22.82 1.03 10.22
C GLU A 210 21.86 2.21 10.47
N GLU A 211 21.55 2.99 9.41
CA GLU A 211 20.59 4.09 9.47
C GLU A 211 19.15 3.57 9.55
N GLY A 212 18.84 2.48 8.83
CA GLY A 212 17.56 1.79 8.89
C GLY A 212 17.22 1.37 10.32
N ARG A 213 18.18 0.75 11.02
CA ARG A 213 18.02 0.37 12.44
C ARG A 213 17.83 1.58 13.36
N ALA A 214 18.61 2.64 13.16
CA ALA A 214 18.52 3.86 13.98
C ALA A 214 17.23 4.67 13.73
N ILE A 215 16.67 4.63 12.52
CA ILE A 215 15.45 5.36 12.13
C ILE A 215 14.18 4.56 12.43
N ALA A 216 14.24 3.23 12.36
CA ALA A 216 13.19 2.37 12.91
C ALA A 216 12.88 2.77 14.35
N HIS A 217 13.89 3.13 15.16
CA HIS A 217 13.75 3.63 16.55
C HIS A 217 13.20 5.07 16.69
N LEU A 218 13.16 5.87 15.61
CA LEU A 218 12.65 7.26 15.63
C LEU A 218 11.18 7.34 15.23
N TRP A 219 10.76 6.48 14.29
CA TRP A 219 9.35 6.26 13.92
C TRP A 219 8.46 6.06 15.16
N THR A 220 9.06 5.50 16.20
CA THR A 220 8.44 5.02 17.42
C THR A 220 8.20 6.05 18.50
N LYS A 221 8.89 7.19 18.40
CA LYS A 221 8.83 8.25 19.40
C LYS A 221 8.07 9.47 18.89
N ASN A 222 8.15 9.77 17.59
CA ASN A 222 7.45 10.90 16.99
C ASN A 222 7.44 10.75 15.45
N VAL A 223 6.24 10.58 14.88
CA VAL A 223 6.02 10.37 13.44
C VAL A 223 6.45 11.59 12.60
N GLU A 224 6.16 12.81 13.06
CA GLU A 224 6.59 14.03 12.36
C GLU A 224 8.12 14.18 12.37
N LEU A 225 8.76 13.90 13.50
CA LEU A 225 10.22 13.91 13.65
C LEU A 225 10.87 12.82 12.79
N TYR A 226 10.23 11.66 12.69
CA TYR A 226 10.63 10.57 11.80
C TYR A 226 10.62 11.04 10.35
N PHE A 227 9.53 11.62 9.86
CA PHE A 227 9.45 12.10 8.48
C PHE A 227 10.44 13.23 8.22
N ALA A 228 10.62 14.16 9.16
CA ALA A 228 11.62 15.23 9.06
C ALA A 228 13.06 14.67 8.99
N LYS A 229 13.38 13.67 9.82
CA LYS A 229 14.71 13.05 9.87
C LYS A 229 14.96 12.11 8.68
N MET A 230 13.95 11.36 8.25
CA MET A 230 13.95 10.58 7.01
C MET A 230 14.24 11.49 5.83
N ARG A 231 13.51 12.61 5.68
CA ARG A 231 13.76 13.61 4.63
C ARG A 231 15.20 14.12 4.64
N LYS A 232 15.81 14.29 5.82
CA LYS A 232 17.20 14.75 5.97
C LYS A 232 18.23 13.68 5.60
N ILE A 233 18.09 12.45 6.09
CA ILE A 233 19.07 11.36 5.91
C ILE A 233 19.04 10.80 4.49
N THR A 234 17.84 10.75 3.91
CA THR A 234 17.64 10.27 2.55
C THR A 234 17.82 11.36 1.49
N LYS A 235 18.11 12.60 1.89
CA LYS A 235 18.27 13.74 0.96
C LYS A 235 19.34 13.42 -0.08
N GLY A 236 19.00 13.55 -1.36
CA GLY A 236 19.89 13.27 -2.49
C GLY A 236 20.08 11.79 -2.83
N ARG A 237 19.40 10.86 -2.13
CA ARG A 237 19.37 9.44 -2.53
C ARG A 237 18.29 9.21 -3.58
N ARG A 238 18.63 8.40 -4.59
CA ARG A 238 17.69 7.98 -5.64
C ARG A 238 16.65 7.04 -5.06
N LEU A 239 15.40 7.22 -5.46
CA LEU A 239 14.32 6.28 -5.16
C LEU A 239 14.61 4.93 -5.83
N SER A 240 14.39 3.85 -5.10
CA SER A 240 14.53 2.47 -5.58
C SER A 240 13.53 1.57 -4.89
N PHE A 241 13.29 0.39 -5.46
CA PHE A 241 12.67 -0.69 -4.71
C PHE A 241 13.78 -1.46 -4.00
N ASP A 242 13.92 -1.26 -2.69
CA ASP A 242 14.97 -1.93 -1.91
C ASP A 242 14.54 -3.35 -1.51
N PHE A 243 14.45 -4.24 -2.50
CA PHE A 243 13.95 -5.60 -2.36
C PHE A 243 14.74 -6.46 -1.35
N SER A 244 15.99 -6.11 -1.07
CA SER A 244 16.84 -6.84 -0.13
C SER A 244 16.69 -6.36 1.31
N SER A 245 16.01 -5.24 1.54
CA SER A 245 15.85 -4.69 2.87
C SER A 245 14.86 -5.49 3.72
N LEU A 246 15.17 -5.56 5.01
CA LEU A 246 14.23 -6.06 6.02
C LEU A 246 12.94 -5.21 6.03
N GLY A 247 13.04 -3.91 5.70
CA GLY A 247 11.90 -3.01 5.55
C GLY A 247 10.93 -3.47 4.47
N PHE A 248 11.42 -3.79 3.27
CA PHE A 248 10.59 -4.30 2.18
C PHE A 248 9.91 -5.63 2.53
N ARG A 249 10.63 -6.54 3.21
CA ARG A 249 10.03 -7.79 3.71
C ARG A 249 8.88 -7.52 4.68
N PHE A 250 9.08 -6.66 5.69
CA PHE A 250 8.03 -6.30 6.64
C PHE A 250 6.85 -5.62 5.95
N LEU A 251 7.13 -4.80 4.96
CA LEU A 251 6.10 -4.13 4.18
C LEU A 251 5.21 -5.14 3.44
N LEU A 252 5.81 -6.09 2.72
CA LEU A 252 5.06 -7.18 2.08
C LEU A 252 4.25 -7.97 3.09
N PHE A 253 4.86 -8.30 4.23
CA PHE A 253 4.23 -9.09 5.26
C PHE A 253 3.01 -8.38 5.87
N HIS A 254 3.15 -7.09 6.17
CA HIS A 254 2.10 -6.24 6.69
C HIS A 254 0.94 -6.13 5.68
N GLU A 255 1.25 -5.81 4.42
CA GLU A 255 0.22 -5.64 3.41
C GLU A 255 -0.53 -6.92 3.06
N PHE A 256 0.18 -8.02 2.86
CA PHE A 256 -0.48 -9.29 2.62
C PHE A 256 -1.35 -9.71 3.80
N SER A 257 -0.94 -9.44 5.05
CA SER A 257 -1.74 -9.74 6.24
C SER A 257 -3.11 -9.06 6.26
N HIS A 258 -3.25 -7.85 5.70
CA HIS A 258 -4.57 -7.19 5.56
C HIS A 258 -5.58 -8.06 4.80
N SER A 259 -5.13 -8.81 3.79
CA SER A 259 -6.02 -9.68 2.99
C SER A 259 -6.58 -10.88 3.77
N PHE A 260 -6.05 -11.17 4.95
CA PHE A 260 -6.50 -12.26 5.82
C PHE A 260 -7.21 -11.71 7.07
N VAL A 261 -6.66 -10.66 7.68
CA VAL A 261 -7.17 -10.09 8.93
C VAL A 261 -8.49 -9.34 8.69
N ASN A 262 -8.61 -8.58 7.59
CA ASN A 262 -9.82 -7.82 7.28
C ASN A 262 -11.06 -8.73 7.18
N PRO A 263 -11.11 -9.74 6.29
CA PRO A 263 -12.30 -10.59 6.17
C PRO A 263 -12.56 -11.46 7.42
N ALA A 264 -11.54 -11.71 8.26
CA ALA A 264 -11.74 -12.40 9.53
C ALA A 264 -12.46 -11.51 10.56
N LEU A 265 -12.14 -10.21 10.60
CA LEU A 265 -12.74 -9.24 11.51
C LEU A 265 -14.08 -8.68 11.02
N GLU A 266 -14.29 -8.58 9.70
CA GLU A 266 -15.56 -8.13 9.09
C GLU A 266 -16.76 -8.94 9.60
N LYS A 267 -16.57 -10.24 9.84
CA LYS A 267 -17.60 -11.16 10.41
C LYS A 267 -18.04 -10.77 11.83
N PHE A 268 -17.28 -9.93 12.50
CA PHE A 268 -17.53 -9.43 13.85
C PHE A 268 -17.70 -7.91 13.88
N SER A 269 -17.91 -7.27 12.73
CA SER A 269 -18.04 -5.81 12.57
C SER A 269 -19.04 -5.17 13.54
N ASP A 270 -20.22 -5.76 13.75
CA ASP A 270 -21.21 -5.27 14.72
C ASP A 270 -20.65 -5.24 16.15
N ARG A 271 -19.97 -6.32 16.54
CA ARG A 271 -19.36 -6.44 17.87
C ARG A 271 -18.20 -5.47 18.03
N VAL A 272 -17.37 -5.31 16.99
CA VAL A 272 -16.26 -4.35 16.97
C VAL A 272 -16.78 -2.92 17.08
N SER A 273 -17.82 -2.58 16.32
CA SER A 273 -18.45 -1.26 16.34
C SER A 273 -19.06 -0.95 17.72
N SER A 274 -19.59 -1.96 18.41
CA SER A 274 -20.10 -1.79 19.78
C SER A 274 -19.04 -1.40 20.82
N LEU A 275 -17.74 -1.52 20.48
CA LEU A 275 -16.63 -1.07 21.33
C LEU A 275 -16.36 0.43 21.19
N GLU A 276 -16.97 1.15 20.24
CA GLU A 276 -16.83 2.60 20.05
C GLU A 276 -16.95 3.43 21.32
N PRO A 277 -17.96 3.19 22.19
CA PRO A 277 -18.11 3.94 23.43
C PRO A 277 -16.99 3.75 24.46
N LEU A 278 -16.15 2.71 24.33
CA LEU A 278 -15.01 2.48 25.24
C LEU A 278 -13.84 3.44 24.98
N PHE A 279 -13.88 4.18 23.88
CA PHE A 279 -12.85 5.13 23.51
C PHE A 279 -13.37 6.55 23.78
N THR A 280 -12.61 7.31 24.57
CA THR A 280 -13.05 8.59 25.17
C THR A 280 -13.52 9.63 24.14
N SER A 281 -13.00 9.60 22.90
CA SER A 281 -13.57 10.34 21.77
C SER A 281 -13.05 9.84 20.42
N ARG A 282 -13.89 9.97 19.38
CA ARG A 282 -13.50 9.77 17.97
C ARG A 282 -12.39 10.74 17.53
N GLU A 283 -12.34 11.96 18.09
CA GLU A 283 -11.23 12.88 17.85
C GLU A 283 -9.91 12.40 18.46
N GLU A 284 -9.92 11.74 19.62
CA GLU A 284 -8.72 11.11 20.18
C GLU A 284 -8.26 9.95 19.30
N ILE A 285 -9.19 9.19 18.70
CA ILE A 285 -8.85 8.14 17.75
C ILE A 285 -8.19 8.74 16.51
N LEU A 286 -8.84 9.70 15.85
CA LEU A 286 -8.31 10.32 14.62
C LEU A 286 -7.02 11.13 14.85
N ARG A 287 -6.80 11.66 16.06
CA ARG A 287 -5.60 12.43 16.43
C ARG A 287 -4.43 11.54 16.85
N LYS A 288 -4.67 10.35 17.40
CA LYS A 288 -3.62 9.42 17.86
C LYS A 288 -3.33 8.29 16.87
N TYR A 289 -4.30 7.90 16.05
CA TYR A 289 -4.19 6.78 15.13
C TYR A 289 -4.22 7.26 13.69
N THR A 290 -3.44 6.60 12.83
CA THR A 290 -3.48 6.79 11.37
C THR A 290 -4.70 6.10 10.74
N THR A 291 -5.66 5.61 11.53
CA THR A 291 -6.80 4.82 11.09
C THR A 291 -8.13 5.51 11.36
N ALA A 292 -9.05 5.40 10.41
CA ALA A 292 -10.31 6.15 10.39
C ALA A 292 -11.45 5.54 11.23
N SER A 293 -11.25 4.35 11.82
CA SER A 293 -12.25 3.62 12.62
C SER A 293 -11.59 2.68 13.65
N ILE A 294 -12.36 2.24 14.65
CA ILE A 294 -11.91 1.23 15.63
C ILE A 294 -11.62 -0.10 14.97
N GLU A 295 -12.44 -0.49 14.00
CA GLU A 295 -12.20 -1.68 13.20
C GLU A 295 -10.83 -1.62 12.53
N ALA A 296 -10.51 -0.52 11.86
CA ALA A 296 -9.20 -0.31 11.27
C ALA A 296 -8.07 -0.31 12.32
N MET A 297 -8.29 0.27 13.51
CA MET A 297 -7.32 0.21 14.61
C MET A 297 -7.08 -1.23 15.09
N ILE A 298 -8.12 -2.05 15.23
CA ILE A 298 -7.98 -3.46 15.65
C ILE A 298 -7.29 -4.29 14.56
N ILE A 299 -7.67 -4.10 13.29
CA ILE A 299 -7.00 -4.72 12.14
C ILE A 299 -5.49 -4.44 12.18
N GLU A 300 -5.11 -3.16 12.26
CA GLU A 300 -3.70 -2.76 12.34
C GLU A 300 -3.02 -3.35 13.58
N MET A 301 -3.68 -3.35 14.74
CA MET A 301 -3.11 -3.92 15.97
C MET A 301 -2.82 -5.41 15.84
N VAL A 302 -3.70 -6.19 15.21
CA VAL A 302 -3.50 -7.61 14.95
C VAL A 302 -2.31 -7.83 14.03
N ILE A 303 -2.26 -7.13 12.89
CA ILE A 303 -1.18 -7.25 11.91
C ILE A 303 0.16 -6.87 12.54
N ARG A 304 0.20 -5.75 13.26
CA ARG A 304 1.43 -5.26 13.89
C ARG A 304 1.90 -6.13 15.05
N SER A 305 0.97 -6.77 15.76
CA SER A 305 1.31 -7.77 16.78
C SER A 305 1.82 -9.07 16.14
N PHE A 306 1.34 -9.43 14.95
CA PHE A 306 1.86 -10.55 14.18
C PHE A 306 3.30 -10.30 13.69
N GLU A 307 3.64 -9.08 13.29
CA GLU A 307 5.03 -8.71 12.98
C GLU A 307 5.97 -8.91 14.18
N VAL A 308 5.52 -8.56 15.39
CA VAL A 308 6.29 -8.82 16.64
C VAL A 308 6.43 -10.32 16.87
N PHE A 309 5.36 -11.09 16.65
CA PHE A 309 5.40 -12.54 16.77
C PHE A 309 6.43 -13.18 15.83
N GLU A 310 6.50 -12.77 14.56
CA GLU A 310 7.48 -13.32 13.62
C GLU A 310 8.92 -12.92 13.98
N LEU A 311 9.16 -11.69 14.46
CA LEU A 311 10.48 -11.31 14.99
C LEU A 311 10.91 -12.23 16.14
N LEU A 312 10.02 -12.52 17.08
CA LEU A 312 10.32 -13.45 18.18
C LEU A 312 10.62 -14.86 17.69
N LYS A 313 9.88 -15.35 16.69
CA LYS A 313 10.09 -16.67 16.08
C LYS A 313 11.43 -16.77 15.37
N GLN A 314 11.94 -15.66 14.84
CA GLN A 314 13.26 -15.56 14.21
C GLN A 314 14.40 -15.33 15.23
N GLY A 315 14.10 -15.22 16.54
CA GLY A 315 15.09 -14.97 17.58
C GLY A 315 15.51 -13.50 17.73
N GLU A 316 14.79 -12.58 17.09
CA GLU A 316 15.09 -11.14 17.08
C GLU A 316 14.46 -10.42 18.28
N GLU A 317 14.79 -10.85 19.49
CA GLU A 317 14.12 -10.42 20.73
C GLU A 317 14.18 -8.90 20.97
N GLU A 318 15.33 -8.27 20.74
CA GLU A 318 15.49 -6.83 20.91
C GLU A 318 14.61 -6.04 19.92
N GLN A 319 14.59 -6.48 18.65
CA GLN A 319 13.76 -5.84 17.62
C GLN A 319 12.27 -6.03 17.91
N ALA A 320 11.88 -7.22 18.37
CA ALA A 320 10.51 -7.51 18.78
C ALA A 320 10.06 -6.65 19.97
N ALA A 321 10.91 -6.52 21.00
CA ALA A 321 10.62 -5.71 22.18
C ALA A 321 10.49 -4.21 21.82
N ASN A 322 11.38 -3.72 20.96
CA ASN A 322 11.27 -2.37 20.42
C ASN A 322 9.96 -2.20 19.66
N LYS A 323 9.68 -3.02 18.64
CA LYS A 323 8.46 -2.91 17.82
C LYS A 323 7.17 -3.00 18.65
N LEU A 324 7.12 -3.85 19.68
CA LEU A 324 6.00 -3.92 20.61
C LEU A 324 5.80 -2.62 21.38
N LYS A 325 6.88 -2.07 21.94
CA LYS A 325 6.86 -0.76 22.62
C LYS A 325 6.40 0.34 21.67
N ASP A 326 6.82 0.27 20.41
CA ASP A 326 6.49 1.26 19.38
C ASP A 326 5.01 1.20 19.01
N ASN A 327 4.44 0.00 18.88
CA ASN A 327 3.02 -0.19 18.69
C ASN A 327 2.22 0.46 19.84
N ILE A 328 2.63 0.21 21.09
CA ILE A 328 1.98 0.80 22.27
C ILE A 328 2.07 2.34 22.25
N ASN A 329 3.24 2.89 21.92
CA ASN A 329 3.45 4.35 21.83
C ASN A 329 2.63 5.00 20.70
N GLN A 330 2.40 4.27 19.60
CA GLN A 330 1.50 4.67 18.50
C GLN A 330 0.02 4.49 18.86
N GLY A 331 -0.27 4.12 20.11
CA GLY A 331 -1.61 4.01 20.66
C GLY A 331 -2.21 2.61 20.57
N TYR A 332 -1.55 1.62 19.99
CA TYR A 332 -2.04 0.24 19.93
C TYR A 332 -1.88 -0.43 21.31
N PHE A 333 -2.63 0.06 22.30
CA PHE A 333 -2.40 -0.20 23.73
C PHE A 333 -2.61 -1.66 24.15
N LEU A 334 -3.42 -2.43 23.39
CA LEU A 334 -3.60 -3.87 23.64
C LEU A 334 -2.61 -4.74 22.85
N SER A 335 -1.49 -4.20 22.37
CA SER A 335 -0.53 -4.98 21.59
C SER A 335 0.07 -6.15 22.37
N VAL A 336 0.22 -6.03 23.70
CA VAL A 336 0.74 -7.12 24.56
C VAL A 336 -0.25 -8.27 24.63
N GLU A 337 -1.51 -7.95 24.90
CA GLU A 337 -2.63 -8.90 24.97
C GLU A 337 -2.89 -9.53 23.61
N THR A 338 -2.89 -8.73 22.55
CA THR A 338 -3.06 -9.19 21.17
C THR A 338 -1.92 -10.15 20.78
N LEU A 339 -0.67 -9.82 21.11
CA LEU A 339 0.46 -10.73 20.90
C LEU A 339 0.30 -12.05 21.68
N ALA A 340 -0.20 -12.00 22.92
CA ALA A 340 -0.46 -13.20 23.70
C ALA A 340 -1.53 -14.09 23.05
N LEU A 341 -2.62 -13.49 22.56
CA LEU A 341 -3.68 -14.19 21.82
C LEU A 341 -3.14 -14.79 20.52
N LEU A 342 -2.29 -14.08 19.78
CA LEU A 342 -1.65 -14.62 18.56
C LEU A 342 -0.71 -15.79 18.87
N LYS A 343 0.04 -15.74 19.97
CA LYS A 343 0.86 -16.88 20.44
C LYS A 343 0.01 -18.08 20.85
N GLU A 344 -1.15 -17.85 21.45
CA GLU A 344 -2.11 -18.92 21.77
C GLU A 344 -2.71 -19.52 20.50
N TYR A 345 -3.22 -18.68 19.60
CA TYR A 345 -3.69 -19.09 18.28
C TYR A 345 -2.62 -19.91 17.55
N ALA A 346 -1.36 -19.45 17.48
CA ALA A 346 -0.29 -20.17 16.81
C ALA A 346 -0.02 -21.57 17.38
N ARG A 347 -0.21 -21.77 18.70
CA ARG A 347 -0.09 -23.09 19.37
C ARG A 347 -1.29 -24.00 19.09
N MET A 348 -2.47 -23.42 18.86
CA MET A 348 -3.73 -24.14 18.73
C MET A 348 -4.28 -24.19 17.31
N LYS A 349 -3.65 -23.53 16.33
CA LYS A 349 -4.17 -23.37 14.96
C LYS A 349 -4.45 -24.67 14.22
N GLU A 350 -3.83 -25.78 14.61
CA GLU A 350 -4.17 -27.11 14.07
C GLU A 350 -5.55 -27.61 14.50
N GLN A 351 -6.10 -27.06 15.59
CA GLN A 351 -7.39 -27.42 16.16
C GLN A 351 -8.53 -26.58 15.58
N TYR A 352 -8.22 -25.40 15.03
CA TYR A 352 -9.16 -24.53 14.32
C TYR A 352 -9.17 -24.96 12.85
N LYS A 353 -10.20 -25.70 12.44
CA LYS A 353 -10.41 -26.15 11.06
C LYS A 353 -11.14 -25.11 10.22
#